data_AF-A0A2T7URN6-F1
#
_entry.id   AF-A0A2T7URN6-F1
#
_cell.length_a   1.000
_cell.length_b   1.000
_cell.length_c   1.000
_cell.angle_alpha   90.00
_cell.angle_beta   90.00
_cell.angle_gamma   90.00
#
_symmetry.space_group_name_H-M   'P 1'
#
loop_
_entity.id
_entity.type
_entity.pdbx_description
1 polymer ?
#
loop_
_entity_poly.entity_id
_entity_poly.type
_entity_poly.pdbx_seq_one_letter_code
_entity_poly.pdbx_strand_id
1 'polypeptide(L)' 'MSLPVRAYRLLLSPWVGHGCRYQPTCSAYALEALALHGAVKGSWLTARRIASCHPWGGQGYDPVPGADPDWDRDHRP' A
#
# COMPACT_ATOMS: atom_id res chain seq x y z
N MET A 1 5.80 -33.87 -11.09
CA MET A 1 4.49 -33.38 -11.56
C MET A 1 3.96 -32.29 -10.60
N SER A 2 4.59 -31.10 -10.54
CA SER A 2 4.15 -29.99 -9.65
C SER A 2 4.17 -28.62 -10.35
N LEU A 3 4.03 -28.64 -11.68
CA LEU A 3 3.86 -27.47 -12.53
C LEU A 3 2.75 -26.50 -12.06
N PRO A 4 1.56 -26.95 -11.60
CA PRO A 4 0.52 -26.01 -11.16
C PRO A 4 0.92 -25.23 -9.90
N VAL A 5 1.64 -25.85 -8.95
CA VAL A 5 2.08 -25.18 -7.72
C VAL A 5 3.19 -24.17 -7.99
N ARG A 6 4.11 -24.47 -8.92
CA ARG A 6 5.14 -23.51 -9.35
C ARG A 6 4.57 -22.36 -10.17
N ALA A 7 3.59 -22.60 -11.05
CA ALA A 7 2.89 -21.55 -11.77
C ALA A 7 2.10 -20.64 -10.81
N TYR A 8 1.40 -21.23 -9.85
CA TYR A 8 0.71 -20.48 -8.80
C TYR A 8 1.70 -19.67 -7.96
N ARG A 9 2.84 -20.26 -7.55
CA ARG A 9 3.91 -19.53 -6.87
C ARG A 9 4.52 -18.45 -7.75
N LEU A 10 4.72 -18.62 -9.06
CA LEU A 10 5.27 -17.58 -9.94
C LEU A 10 4.26 -16.48 -10.29
N LEU A 11 2.96 -16.77 -10.24
CA LEU A 11 1.89 -15.80 -10.46
C LEU A 11 1.52 -15.05 -9.17
N LEU A 12 1.65 -15.68 -8.00
CA LEU A 12 1.47 -15.05 -6.68
C LEU A 12 2.76 -14.48 -6.09
N SER A 13 3.93 -14.95 -6.46
CA SER A 13 5.21 -14.39 -5.98
C SER A 13 5.42 -12.93 -6.40
N PRO A 14 4.93 -12.42 -7.55
CA PRO A 14 4.89 -10.98 -7.78
C PRO A 14 3.83 -10.32 -6.89
N TRP A 15 2.67 -10.93 -6.68
CA TRP A 15 1.60 -10.34 -5.88
C TRP A 15 1.89 -10.29 -4.35
N VAL A 16 2.68 -11.24 -3.85
CA VAL A 16 3.15 -11.34 -2.45
C VAL A 16 4.53 -10.70 -2.29
N GLY A 17 5.31 -10.58 -3.36
CA GLY A 17 6.71 -10.13 -3.35
C GLY A 17 6.98 -8.76 -3.99
N HIS A 18 5.99 -8.08 -4.56
CA HIS A 18 6.12 -6.67 -4.92
C HIS A 18 6.12 -5.85 -3.64
N GLY A 19 7.31 -5.75 -3.02
CA GLY A 19 7.59 -4.84 -1.92
C GLY A 19 6.98 -3.47 -2.26
N CYS A 20 6.14 -2.98 -1.36
CA CYS A 20 5.37 -1.78 -1.60
C CYS A 20 6.33 -0.67 -2.06
N ARG A 21 6.12 -0.17 -3.28
CA ARG A 21 6.97 0.88 -3.89
C ARG A 21 6.80 2.25 -3.23
N TYR A 22 5.83 2.34 -2.34
CA TYR A 22 5.62 3.50 -1.51
C TYR A 22 6.11 3.22 -0.09
N GLN A 23 6.76 4.20 0.52
CA GLN A 23 6.94 4.24 1.97
C GLN A 23 5.84 5.14 2.55
N PRO A 24 5.22 4.79 3.69
CA PRO A 24 5.24 3.48 4.36
C PRO A 24 4.59 2.38 3.52
N THR A 25 4.85 1.11 3.86
CA THR A 25 4.33 -0.04 3.11
C THR A 25 2.81 -0.06 3.10
N CYS A 26 2.22 -0.74 2.12
CA CYS A 26 0.80 -0.75 1.85
C CYS A 26 0.01 -1.32 3.05
N SER A 27 0.60 -2.26 3.79
CA SER A 27 0.06 -2.81 5.04
C SER A 27 0.18 -1.85 6.22
N ALA A 28 1.30 -1.12 6.35
CA ALA A 28 1.46 -0.09 7.37
C ALA A 28 0.49 1.07 7.15
N TYR A 29 0.39 1.56 5.91
CA TYR A 29 -0.62 2.54 5.47
C TYR A 29 -2.04 2.05 5.78
N ALA A 30 -2.32 0.76 5.52
CA ALA A 30 -3.63 0.19 5.84
C ALA A 30 -3.97 0.28 7.33
N LEU A 31 -3.02 -0.12 8.19
CA LEU A 31 -3.21 -0.10 9.63
C LEU A 31 -3.39 1.32 10.16
N GLU A 32 -2.56 2.27 9.70
CA GLU A 32 -2.68 3.68 10.06
C GLU A 32 -3.99 4.30 9.56
N ALA A 33 -4.39 4.00 8.32
CA ALA A 33 -5.62 4.53 7.73
C ALA A 33 -6.85 4.00 8.46
N LEU A 34 -6.84 2.72 8.85
CA LEU A 34 -7.90 2.12 9.66
C LEU A 34 -7.96 2.72 11.07
N ALA A 35 -6.80 3.00 11.67
CA ALA A 35 -6.71 3.60 13.01
C ALA A 35 -7.18 5.07 13.04
N LEU A 36 -6.80 5.87 12.04
CA LEU A 36 -7.07 7.31 11.99
C LEU A 36 -8.43 7.66 11.39
N HIS A 37 -8.82 6.98 10.30
CA HIS A 37 -10.03 7.31 9.52
C HIS A 37 -11.17 6.29 9.74
N GLY A 38 -10.93 5.24 10.52
CA GLY A 38 -11.88 4.16 10.78
C GLY A 38 -11.96 3.13 9.65
N ALA A 39 -12.69 2.04 9.90
CA ALA A 39 -12.71 0.87 9.01
C ALA A 39 -13.15 1.19 7.58
N VAL A 40 -14.14 2.07 7.39
CA VAL A 40 -14.74 2.35 6.08
C VAL A 40 -13.87 3.29 5.24
N LYS A 41 -13.46 4.43 5.80
CA LYS A 41 -12.68 5.44 5.06
C LYS A 41 -11.21 5.02 4.92
N GLY A 42 -10.66 4.35 5.94
CA GLY A 42 -9.31 3.79 5.90
C GLY A 42 -9.16 2.68 4.86
N SER A 43 -10.14 1.77 4.77
CA SER A 43 -10.13 0.73 3.73
C SER A 43 -10.27 1.30 2.32
N TRP A 44 -11.09 2.34 2.11
CA TRP A 44 -11.20 3.00 0.80
C TRP A 44 -9.88 3.65 0.36
N LEU A 45 -9.23 4.42 1.24
CA LEU A 45 -7.92 5.04 0.97
C LEU A 45 -6.85 3.99 0.64
N THR A 46 -6.82 2.92 1.42
CA THR A 46 -5.88 1.80 1.25
C THR A 46 -6.12 1.07 -0.06
N ALA A 47 -7.37 0.72 -0.38
CA ALA A 47 -7.72 0.00 -1.59
C ALA A 47 -7.35 0.80 -2.85
N ARG A 48 -7.60 2.12 -2.85
CA ARG A 48 -7.19 3.01 -3.94
C ARG A 48 -5.67 3.01 -4.12
N ARG A 49 -4.90 2.96 -3.03
CA ARG A 49 -3.44 2.91 -3.08
C ARG A 49 -2.88 1.57 -3.52
N ILE A 50 -3.46 0.46 -3.05
CA ILE A 50 -3.11 -0.89 -3.49
C ILE A 50 -3.36 -1.03 -5.00
N ALA A 51 -4.49 -0.50 -5.50
CA ALA A 51 -4.78 -0.48 -6.94
C ALA A 51 -3.74 0.34 -7.75
N SER A 52 -3.12 1.34 -7.13
CA SER A 52 -2.05 2.16 -7.71
C SER A 52 -0.64 1.55 -7.55
N CYS A 53 -0.49 0.51 -6.72
CA CYS A 53 0.78 -0.16 -6.44
C CYS A 53 1.09 -1.24 -7.48
N HIS A 54 1.16 -0.82 -8.76
CA HIS A 54 1.53 -1.67 -9.88
C HIS A 54 2.94 -1.31 -10.39
N PRO A 55 3.64 -2.21 -11.12
CA PRO A 55 5.01 -1.96 -11.60
C PRO A 55 5.16 -0.82 -12.62
N TRP A 56 4.06 -0.30 -13.14
CA TRP A 56 4.00 0.93 -13.96
C TRP A 56 3.46 2.15 -13.17
N GLY A 57 3.17 1.96 -11.88
CA GLY A 57 2.68 2.99 -10.99
C GLY A 57 3.84 3.74 -10.34
N GLY A 58 3.52 4.88 -9.70
CA GLY A 58 4.49 5.71 -9.01
C GLY A 58 5.18 5.01 -7.83
N GLN A 59 6.21 5.67 -7.32
CA GLN A 59 6.95 5.33 -6.10
C GLN A 59 7.14 6.62 -5.29
N GLY A 60 7.13 6.55 -3.96
CA GLY A 60 7.31 7.75 -3.13
C GLY A 60 6.90 7.61 -1.68
N TYR A 61 7.19 8.66 -0.90
CA TYR A 61 6.68 8.80 0.46
C TYR A 61 5.30 9.46 0.43
N ASP A 62 4.28 8.76 0.91
CA ASP A 62 2.92 9.27 0.98
C ASP A 62 2.29 8.71 2.29
N PRO A 63 2.46 9.36 3.43
CA PRO A 63 1.84 8.89 4.67
C PRO A 63 0.32 9.08 4.61
N VAL A 64 -0.43 8.34 5.43
CA VAL A 64 -1.86 8.65 5.61
C VAL A 64 -1.95 10.07 6.19
N PRO A 65 -2.83 10.95 5.66
CA PRO A 65 -3.03 12.27 6.25
C PRO A 65 -3.43 12.15 7.73
N GLY A 66 -2.63 12.78 8.60
CA GLY A 66 -2.73 12.68 10.06
C GLY A 66 -1.88 11.58 10.74
N ALA A 67 -1.20 10.71 10.00
CA ALA A 67 -0.23 9.75 10.56
C ALA A 67 1.13 10.39 10.83
N ASP A 68 1.52 11.33 9.98
CA ASP A 68 2.76 12.10 10.10
C ASP A 68 2.41 13.60 10.08
N PRO A 69 2.17 14.21 11.26
CA PRO A 69 1.78 15.61 11.36
C PRO A 69 2.86 16.58 10.83
N ASP A 70 4.13 16.18 10.90
CA ASP A 70 5.25 16.99 10.43
C ASP A 70 5.31 16.99 8.89
N TRP A 71 5.16 15.82 8.25
CA TRP A 71 5.04 15.74 6.80
C TRP A 71 3.81 16.50 6.28
N ASP A 72 2.66 16.34 6.95
CA ASP A 72 1.43 17.06 6.63
C ASP A 72 1.64 18.59 6.73
N ARG A 73 2.43 19.09 7.68
CA ARG A 73 2.74 20.53 7.81
C ARG A 73 3.63 21.05 6.69
N ASP A 74 4.60 20.26 6.26
CA ASP A 74 5.56 20.67 5.22
C ASP A 74 4.97 20.57 3.81
N HIS A 75 3.98 19.70 3.59
CA HIS A 75 3.44 19.38 2.25
C HIS A 75 1.99 19.81 2.03
N ARG A 76 1.26 20.27 3.05
CA ARG A 76 -0.08 20.84 2.89
C ARG A 76 0.01 22.37 2.69
N PRO A 77 -0.45 22.91 1.55
CA PRO A 77 -0.48 24.35 1.29
C PRO A 77 -1.51 25.10 2.15
#